data_AF-A0A1F9SCQ2-F1
#
_entry.id   AF-A0A1F9SCQ2-F1
#
_cell.length_a   1.000
_cell.length_b   1.000
_cell.length_c   1.000
_cell.angle_alpha   90.00
_cell.angle_beta   90.00
_cell.angle_gamma   90.00
#
_symmetry.space_group_name_H-M   'P 1'
#
loop_
_entity.id
_entity.type
_entity.pdbx_description
1 polymer ?
#
loop_
_entity_poly.entity_id
_entity_poly.type
_entity_poly.pdbx_seq_one_letter_code
_entity_poly.pdbx_strand_id
1 'polypeptide(L)'
;MDRKTGKVVKHWEKPKVKEGGDLMAESLKKIQADKSRLDDYFKNAGKSMEDKQKELEAQFEKEKKRIEDSGDTSKPINPLDLD
;
A
#
# COMPACT_ATOMS: atom_id res chain seq x y z
N MET A 1 14.64 -8.06 -2.33
CA MET A 1 14.69 -9.54 -2.26
C MET A 1 13.28 -10.04 -2.40
N ASP A 2 13.04 -10.93 -3.37
CA ASP A 2 11.75 -11.60 -3.51
C ASP A 2 11.63 -12.64 -2.40
N ARG A 3 10.58 -12.56 -1.57
CA ARG A 3 10.44 -13.39 -0.36
C ARG A 3 10.17 -14.87 -0.66
N LYS A 4 9.76 -15.22 -1.89
CA LYS A 4 9.46 -16.61 -2.29
C LYS A 4 10.63 -17.29 -3.01
N THR A 5 11.43 -16.52 -3.74
CA THR A 5 12.49 -17.06 -4.61
C THR A 5 13.90 -16.69 -4.18
N GLY A 6 14.06 -15.78 -3.21
CA GLY A 6 15.37 -15.31 -2.74
C GLY A 6 16.17 -14.55 -3.80
N LYS A 7 15.55 -14.23 -4.96
CA LYS A 7 16.22 -13.52 -6.05
C LYS A 7 16.28 -12.02 -5.76
N VAL A 8 17.42 -11.42 -6.12
CA VAL A 8 17.65 -9.98 -6.01
C VAL A 8 16.72 -9.27 -6.99
N VAL A 9 15.73 -8.56 -6.45
CA VAL A 9 14.67 -7.88 -7.21
C VAL A 9 15.23 -6.71 -8.03
N LYS A 10 16.33 -6.09 -7.57
CA LYS A 10 16.94 -4.96 -8.26
C LYS A 10 18.41 -4.84 -7.88
N HIS A 11 19.27 -4.71 -8.89
CA HIS A 11 20.65 -4.29 -8.72
C HIS A 11 20.70 -2.75 -8.82
N TRP A 12 21.38 -2.11 -7.87
CA TRP A 12 21.68 -0.68 -7.97
C TRP A 12 22.87 -0.52 -8.92
N GLU A 13 22.62 -0.05 -10.14
CA GLU A 13 23.71 0.30 -11.05
C GLU A 13 24.51 1.48 -10.47
N LYS A 14 25.84 1.35 -10.47
CA LYS A 14 26.73 2.44 -10.08
C LYS A 14 26.51 3.61 -11.05
N PRO A 15 26.33 4.84 -10.56
CA PRO A 15 26.13 5.99 -11.43
C PRO A 15 27.36 6.17 -12.31
N LYS A 16 27.16 6.19 -13.64
CA LYS A 16 28.20 6.60 -14.59
C LYS A 16 28.40 8.11 -14.42
N VAL A 17 29.48 8.49 -13.76
CA VAL A 17 29.86 9.90 -13.57
C VAL A 17 30.29 10.45 -14.93
N LYS A 18 29.60 11.48 -15.44
CA LYS A 18 30.13 12.28 -16.54
C LYS A 18 31.25 13.17 -15.99
N GLU A 19 32.42 13.15 -16.62
CA GLU A 19 33.51 14.05 -16.25
C GLU A 19 33.04 15.52 -16.36
N GLY A 20 33.10 16.25 -15.25
CA GLY A 20 32.75 17.68 -15.19
C GLY A 20 31.34 18.03 -14.68
N GLY A 21 30.52 17.05 -14.29
CA GLY A 21 29.21 17.32 -13.66
C GLY A 21 29.30 17.53 -12.14
N ASP A 22 28.54 18.48 -11.59
CA ASP A 22 28.42 18.67 -10.15
C ASP A 22 27.60 17.53 -9.52
N LEU A 23 28.32 16.53 -9.00
CA LEU A 23 27.78 15.32 -8.37
C LEU A 23 26.83 15.62 -7.20
N MET A 24 27.03 16.74 -6.50
CA MET A 24 26.13 17.15 -5.41
C MET A 24 24.78 17.59 -5.95
N ALA A 25 24.75 18.36 -7.03
CA ALA A 25 23.50 18.81 -7.63
C ALA A 25 22.68 17.64 -8.22
N GLU A 26 23.34 16.67 -8.86
CA GLU A 26 22.66 15.49 -9.41
C GLU A 26 22.13 14.55 -8.32
N SER A 27 22.91 14.35 -7.24
CA SER A 27 22.47 13.53 -6.10
C SER A 27 21.31 14.18 -5.35
N LEU A 28 21.33 15.49 -5.16
CA LEU A 28 20.21 16.24 -4.58
C LEU A 28 18.94 16.14 -5.43
N LYS A 29 19.05 16.26 -6.75
CA LYS A 29 17.90 16.05 -7.67
C LYS A 29 17.34 14.65 -7.54
N LYS A 30 18.20 13.63 -7.46
CA LYS A 30 17.77 12.23 -7.30
C LYS A 30 17.06 11.99 -5.97
N ILE A 31 17.59 12.55 -4.87
CA ILE A 31 16.97 12.47 -3.54
C ILE A 31 15.58 13.12 -3.55
N GLN A 32 15.44 14.30 -4.17
CA GLN A 32 14.14 14.97 -4.29
C GLN A 32 13.15 14.16 -5.13
N ALA A 33 13.58 13.61 -6.26
CA ALA A 33 12.73 12.76 -7.11
C ALA A 33 12.28 11.48 -6.39
N ASP A 34 13.19 10.83 -5.65
CA ASP A 34 12.86 9.64 -4.86
C ASP A 34 11.88 9.98 -3.72
N LYS A 35 12.04 11.15 -3.08
CA LYS A 35 11.10 11.62 -2.05
C LYS A 35 9.70 11.83 -2.62
N SER A 36 9.56 12.52 -3.74
CA SER A 36 8.26 12.73 -4.39
C SER A 36 7.61 11.40 -4.79
N ARG A 37 8.39 10.46 -5.35
CA ARG A 37 7.88 9.14 -5.73
C ARG A 37 7.37 8.34 -4.53
N LEU A 38 8.06 8.42 -3.39
CA LEU A 38 7.63 7.76 -2.17
C LEU A 38 6.38 8.42 -1.59
N ASP A 39 6.34 9.76 -1.55
CA ASP A 39 5.16 10.50 -1.08
C ASP A 39 3.91 10.14 -1.90
N ASP A 40 4.03 10.04 -3.23
CA ASP A 40 2.93 9.65 -4.10
C ASP A 40 2.49 8.20 -3.86
N TYR A 41 3.45 7.29 -3.68
CA TYR A 41 3.15 5.88 -3.37
C TYR A 41 2.38 5.75 -2.06
N PHE A 42 2.84 6.41 -0.99
CA PHE A 42 2.20 6.35 0.32
C PHE A 42 0.86 7.09 0.37
N LYS A 43 0.73 8.23 -0.31
CA LYS A 43 -0.56 8.94 -0.41
C LYS A 43 -1.62 8.09 -1.10
N ASN A 44 -1.26 7.43 -2.20
CA ASN A 44 -2.20 6.58 -2.94
C ASN A 44 -2.55 5.31 -2.15
N ALA A 45 -1.57 4.69 -1.48
CA ALA A 45 -1.82 3.56 -0.58
C ALA A 45 -2.71 3.96 0.61
N GLY A 46 -2.49 5.13 1.20
CA GLY A 46 -3.31 5.67 2.29
C GLY A 46 -4.77 5.84 1.88
N LYS A 47 -5.02 6.50 0.74
CA LYS A 47 -6.39 6.65 0.19
C LYS A 47 -7.06 5.30 -0.07
N SER A 48 -6.35 4.37 -0.70
CA SER A 48 -6.85 3.01 -0.93
C SER A 48 -7.23 2.28 0.37
N MET A 49 -6.53 2.53 1.47
CA MET A 49 -6.83 1.90 2.76
C MET A 49 -8.02 2.56 3.43
N GLU A 50 -8.12 3.89 3.39
CA GLU A 50 -9.28 4.63 3.89
C GLU A 50 -10.56 4.26 3.13
N ASP A 51 -10.49 4.11 1.81
CA ASP A 51 -11.64 3.72 0.99
C ASP A 51 -12.12 2.30 1.34
N LYS A 52 -11.19 1.36 1.50
CA LYS A 52 -11.51 -0.01 1.94
C LYS A 52 -12.09 -0.04 3.35
N GLN A 53 -11.58 0.80 4.26
CA GLN A 53 -12.13 0.90 5.61
C GLN A 53 -13.58 1.38 5.57
N LYS A 54 -13.86 2.45 4.82
CA LYS A 54 -15.23 2.97 4.65
C LYS A 54 -16.17 1.94 4.02
N GLU A 55 -15.69 1.19 3.03
CA GLU A 55 -16.47 0.12 2.41
C GLU A 55 -16.82 -0.99 3.42
N LEU A 56 -15.83 -1.44 4.20
CA LEU A 56 -16.04 -2.46 5.23
C LEU A 56 -16.99 -1.98 6.35
N GLU A 57 -16.84 -0.74 6.80
CA GLU A 57 -17.75 -0.12 7.78
C GLU A 57 -19.18 -0.02 7.23
N ALA A 58 -19.36 0.37 5.98
CA ALA A 58 -20.68 0.45 5.35
C ALA A 58 -21.35 -0.92 5.22
N GLN A 59 -20.59 -1.96 4.85
CA GLN A 59 -21.10 -3.34 4.80
C GLN A 59 -21.48 -3.85 6.18
N PHE A 60 -20.65 -3.55 7.19
CA PHE A 60 -20.91 -3.93 8.57
C PHE A 60 -22.20 -3.31 9.10
N GLU A 61 -22.40 -2.00 8.92
CA GLU A 61 -23.62 -1.31 9.38
C GLU A 61 -24.87 -1.78 8.61
N LYS A 62 -24.73 -2.11 7.31
CA LYS A 62 -25.82 -2.68 6.53
C LYS A 62 -26.22 -4.07 7.06
N GLU A 63 -25.24 -4.92 7.34
CA GLU A 63 -25.49 -6.27 7.85
C GLU A 63 -26.03 -6.25 9.28
N LYS A 64 -25.54 -5.33 10.12
CA LYS A 64 -26.09 -5.07 11.45
C LYS A 64 -27.57 -4.69 11.38
N LYS A 65 -27.94 -3.75 10.51
CA LYS A 65 -29.36 -3.40 10.28
C LYS A 65 -30.18 -4.59 9.79
N ARG A 66 -29.65 -5.39 8.85
CA ARG A 66 -30.31 -6.63 8.39
C ARG A 66 -30.62 -7.55 9.57
N ILE A 67 -29.64 -7.78 10.44
CA ILE A 67 -29.77 -8.65 11.62
C ILE A 67 -30.80 -8.08 12.61
N GLU A 68 -30.76 -6.77 12.89
CA GLU A 68 -31.72 -6.08 13.77
C GLU A 68 -33.15 -6.19 13.23
N ASP A 69 -33.35 -5.98 11.92
CA ASP A 69 -34.66 -6.03 11.26
C ASP A 69 -35.18 -7.48 11.11
N SER A 70 -34.30 -8.45 10.88
CA SER A 70 -34.68 -9.86 10.66
C SER A 70 -34.71 -10.70 11.94
N GLY A 71 -34.20 -10.20 13.07
CA GLY A 71 -34.07 -10.96 14.32
C GLY A 71 -33.14 -12.18 14.20
N ASP A 72 -32.17 -12.13 13.28
CA ASP A 72 -31.28 -13.24 12.98
C ASP A 72 -30.24 -13.40 14.11
N THR A 73 -30.31 -14.50 14.85
CA THR A 73 -29.41 -14.81 15.97
C THR A 73 -28.30 -15.78 15.60
N SER A 74 -28.13 -16.06 14.30
CA SER A 74 -27.08 -16.95 13.83
C SER A 74 -25.68 -16.37 14.13
N LYS A 75 -24.74 -17.26 14.45
CA LYS A 75 -23.37 -16.87 14.80
C LYS A 75 -22.67 -16.31 13.55
N PRO A 76 -21.95 -15.18 13.65
CA PRO A 76 -21.18 -14.64 12.53
C PRO A 76 -20.19 -15.67 11.98
N ILE A 77 -19.97 -15.64 10.68
CA ILE A 77 -18.94 -16.46 10.02
C ILE A 77 -17.58 -16.03 10.54
N ASN A 78 -16.76 -16.99 10.95
CA ASN A 78 -15.40 -16.75 11.39
C ASN A 78 -14.54 -16.33 10.19
N PRO A 79 -13.81 -15.20 10.26
CA PRO A 79 -13.02 -14.71 9.13
C PRO A 79 -11.90 -15.67 8.70
N LEU A 80 -11.50 -16.63 9.55
CA LEU A 80 -10.48 -17.64 9.23
C LEU A 80 -11.05 -18.89 8.54
N ASP A 81 -12.38 -19.02 8.48
CA ASP A 81 -13.07 -20.17 7.86
C ASP A 81 -13.55 -19.84 6.42
N LEU A 82 -13.12 -18.71 5.86
CA LEU A 82 -13.34 -18.30 4.47
C LEU A 82 -12.15 -18.76 3.63
N ASP A 83 -12.27 -19.91 2.95
CA ASP A 83 -11.27 -20.47 2.03
C ASP A 83 -11.19 -19.66 0.71
#